data_AF-A0A318U8N7-F1
#
_entry.id   AF-A0A318U8N7-F1
#
_cell.length_a   1.000
_cell.length_b   1.000
_cell.length_c   1.000
_cell.angle_alpha   90.00
_cell.angle_beta   90.00
_cell.angle_gamma   90.00
#
_symmetry.space_group_name_H-M   'P 1'
#
loop_
_entity.id
_entity.type
_entity.pdbx_description
1 polymer ?
#
loop_
_entity_poly.entity_id
_entity_poly.type
_entity_poly.pdbx_seq_one_letter_code
_entity_poly.pdbx_strand_id
1 'polypeptide(L)'
;MSYAWHYAQDGKALGPVGEPGLRALIVAGTVTPETLVWRNGLAGWEPAGQHLSFAPPAPMPPEVEAAAEDQSSGPRYTEPTGRTPGDWVARARAKAAADGPWQDQTQGTAQTRAATGGWSSGAGSSARLGPDGLYIGAPSRGPIEAILVCLSKFVSFSGRASRSEYWWFMVACGLFNVPMSLFAGLGLPSVITIGGLFSLVLVLPMIAVTVRRLHDIDRSGWWVAGSFLTTVLSGFASVSAIIAAMSSTSDPEQALAAMKAMFLVIYGITGLYGVLMFVFLCSRGTPGPNRFG
;
A
#
# COMPACT_ATOMS: atom_id res chain seq x y z
N MET A 1 -15.87 20.22 13.26
CA MET A 1 -16.08 21.30 14.24
C MET A 1 -14.71 21.89 14.53
N SER A 2 -14.43 23.11 14.09
CA SER A 2 -13.15 23.78 14.36
C SER A 2 -13.10 24.16 15.84
N TYR A 3 -12.06 23.72 16.55
CA TYR A 3 -11.86 24.11 17.94
C TYR A 3 -11.44 25.58 17.99
N ALA A 4 -12.23 26.40 18.69
CA ALA A 4 -11.97 27.81 18.90
C ALA A 4 -10.99 28.02 20.07
N TRP A 5 -9.93 28.79 19.82
CA TRP A 5 -8.92 29.11 20.83
C TRP A 5 -9.11 30.53 21.38
N HIS A 6 -8.79 30.69 22.66
CA HIS A 6 -8.68 31.98 23.33
C HIS A 6 -7.25 32.14 23.86
N TYR A 7 -6.74 33.36 23.90
CA TYR A 7 -5.40 33.69 24.41
C TYR A 7 -5.47 34.90 25.33
N ALA A 8 -4.59 34.96 26.33
CA ALA A 8 -4.51 36.07 27.27
C ALA A 8 -3.46 37.09 26.82
N GLN A 9 -3.85 38.36 26.69
CA GLN A 9 -2.96 39.47 26.40
C GLN A 9 -3.31 40.64 27.33
N ASP A 10 -2.30 41.23 27.97
CA ASP A 10 -2.47 42.36 28.91
C ASP A 10 -3.54 42.12 30.00
N GLY A 11 -3.62 40.88 30.50
CA GLY A 11 -4.57 40.48 31.54
C GLY A 11 -6.02 40.30 31.07
N LYS A 12 -6.28 40.34 29.75
CA LYS A 12 -7.61 40.12 29.16
C LYS A 12 -7.62 38.88 28.28
N ALA A 13 -8.73 38.13 28.32
CA ALA A 13 -8.97 36.99 27.43
C ALA A 13 -9.49 37.49 26.06
N LEU A 14 -8.76 37.17 24.99
CA LEU A 14 -9.08 37.51 23.60
C LEU A 14 -9.38 36.25 22.80
N GLY A 15 -10.38 36.31 21.91
CA GLY A 15 -10.86 35.20 21.09
C GLY A 15 -12.38 35.28 20.84
N PRO A 16 -12.99 34.28 20.18
CA PRO A 16 -12.40 33.04 19.67
C PRO A 16 -11.62 33.23 18.36
N VAL A 17 -10.44 32.62 18.26
CA VAL A 17 -9.60 32.58 17.05
C VAL A 17 -9.48 31.13 16.56
N GLY A 18 -9.63 30.92 15.26
CA GLY A 18 -9.36 29.61 14.63
C GLY A 18 -7.87 29.30 14.57
N GLU A 19 -7.51 28.03 14.33
CA GLU A 19 -6.11 27.60 14.24
C GLU A 19 -5.25 28.42 13.24
N PRO A 20 -5.75 28.83 12.05
CA PRO A 20 -4.97 29.70 11.16
C PRO A 20 -4.71 31.09 11.73
N GLY A 21 -5.68 31.68 12.42
CA GLY A 21 -5.52 33.00 13.05
C GLY A 21 -4.60 32.93 14.27
N LEU A 22 -4.65 31.85 15.05
CA LEU A 22 -3.75 31.63 16.17
C LEU A 22 -2.30 31.46 15.70
N ARG A 23 -2.09 30.76 14.57
CA ARG A 23 -0.77 30.67 13.93
C ARG A 23 -0.25 32.03 13.47
N ALA A 24 -1.10 32.88 12.89
CA ALA A 24 -0.70 34.24 12.52
C ALA A 24 -0.25 35.08 13.73
N LEU A 25 -0.92 34.93 14.88
CA LEU A 25 -0.54 35.61 16.13
C LEU A 25 0.78 35.08 16.73
N ILE A 26 1.09 33.80 16.53
CA ILE A 26 2.40 33.21 16.91
C ILE A 26 3.50 33.77 16.01
N VAL A 27 3.28 33.82 14.69
CA VAL A 27 4.25 34.38 13.74
C VAL A 27 4.47 35.88 13.97
N ALA A 28 3.42 36.62 14.35
CA ALA A 28 3.50 38.03 14.72
C ALA A 28 4.16 38.28 16.09
N GLY A 29 4.51 37.23 16.85
CA GLY A 29 5.10 37.34 18.18
C GLY A 29 4.13 37.81 19.27
N THR A 30 2.84 37.93 18.96
CA THR A 30 1.79 38.35 19.91
C THR A 30 1.43 37.23 20.89
N VAL A 31 1.44 35.99 20.43
CA VAL A 31 1.33 34.80 21.28
C VAL A 31 2.71 34.17 21.37
N THR A 32 3.24 34.09 22.58
CA THR A 32 4.55 33.49 22.91
C THR A 32 4.35 32.15 23.62
N PRO A 33 5.38 31.31 23.80
CA PRO A 33 5.26 30.04 24.51
C PRO A 33 4.67 30.15 25.93
N GLU A 34 4.89 31.28 26.58
CA GLU A 34 4.41 31.54 27.95
C GLU A 34 3.00 32.18 27.98
N THR A 35 2.47 32.59 26.83
CA THR A 35 1.13 33.16 26.74
C THR A 35 0.09 32.11 27.12
N LEU A 36 -0.78 32.44 28.08
CA LEU A 36 -1.85 31.53 28.50
C LEU A 36 -2.91 31.41 27.40
N VAL A 37 -3.26 30.18 27.04
CA VAL A 37 -4.29 29.85 26.07
C VAL A 37 -5.34 28.92 26.68
N TRP A 38 -6.55 29.00 26.14
CA TRP A 38 -7.65 28.15 26.55
C TRP A 38 -8.48 27.69 25.35
N ARG A 39 -8.99 26.46 25.42
CA ARG A 39 -9.98 25.91 24.49
C ARG A 39 -10.94 24.98 25.24
N ASN A 40 -12.11 24.76 24.64
CA ASN A 40 -13.06 23.75 25.11
C ASN A 40 -12.38 22.38 25.26
N GLY A 41 -12.35 21.87 26.50
CA GLY A 41 -11.72 20.58 26.85
C GLY A 41 -10.43 20.70 27.67
N LEU A 42 -9.87 21.91 27.86
CA LEU A 42 -8.77 22.12 28.81
C LEU A 42 -9.30 22.36 30.23
N ALA A 43 -8.55 21.88 31.23
CA ALA A 43 -8.91 22.01 32.64
C ALA A 43 -8.83 23.48 33.13
N GLY A 44 -8.06 24.31 32.44
CA GLY A 44 -7.92 25.73 32.73
C GLY A 44 -7.07 26.44 31.68
N TRP A 45 -6.71 27.70 31.97
CA TRP A 45 -5.75 28.46 31.16
C TRP A 45 -4.36 27.84 31.29
N GLU A 46 -3.79 27.40 30.18
CA GLU A 46 -2.52 26.68 30.16
C GLU A 46 -1.53 27.37 29.21
N PRO A 47 -0.20 27.28 29.44
CA PRO A 47 0.79 27.92 28.57
C PRO A 47 0.73 27.40 27.14
N ALA A 48 0.80 28.32 26.17
CA ALA A 48 0.71 28.00 24.75
C ALA A 48 1.79 27.02 24.29
N GLY A 49 3.00 27.08 24.85
CA GLY A 49 4.12 26.19 24.52
C GLY A 49 3.85 24.71 24.77
N GLN A 50 2.90 24.37 25.63
CA GLN A 50 2.52 22.98 25.89
C GLN A 50 1.61 22.40 24.81
N HIS A 51 0.89 23.26 24.09
CA HIS A 51 -0.18 22.85 23.17
C HIS A 51 0.03 23.28 21.72
N LEU A 52 0.89 24.28 21.47
CA LEU A 52 1.10 24.89 20.16
C LEU A 52 2.57 24.78 19.73
N SER A 53 2.80 24.60 18.44
CA SER A 53 4.15 24.58 17.86
C SER A 53 4.60 26.01 17.54
N PHE A 54 5.74 26.39 18.11
CA PHE A 54 6.42 27.68 17.88
C PHE A 54 7.59 27.57 16.89
N ALA A 55 7.76 26.40 16.24
CA ALA A 55 8.81 26.21 15.25
C ALA A 55 8.55 27.10 14.02
N PRO A 56 9.55 27.85 13.52
CA PRO A 56 9.41 28.58 12.27
C PRO A 56 9.09 27.60 11.12
N PRO A 57 8.28 28.00 10.12
CA PRO A 57 8.11 27.20 8.92
C PRO A 57 9.48 26.94 8.28
N ALA A 58 9.69 25.74 7.73
CA ALA A 58 10.93 25.38 7.07
C ALA A 58 11.31 26.45 6.02
N PRO A 59 12.61 26.80 5.88
CA PRO A 59 13.04 27.77 4.89
C PRO A 59 12.56 27.32 3.50
N MET A 60 11.90 28.23 2.78
CA MET A 60 11.49 27.98 1.40
C MET A 60 12.72 27.70 0.54
N PRO A 61 12.62 26.86 -0.51
CA PRO A 61 13.67 26.72 -1.51
C PRO A 61 14.06 28.09 -2.08
N PRO A 62 15.33 28.35 -2.41
CA PRO A 62 15.76 29.63 -2.94
C PRO A 62 14.99 29.97 -4.22
N GLU A 63 14.44 31.18 -4.24
CA GLU A 63 13.80 31.81 -5.38
C GLU A 63 14.84 31.94 -6.50
N VAL A 64 14.56 31.33 -7.65
CA VAL A 64 15.46 31.37 -8.82
C VAL A 64 15.46 32.80 -9.33
N GLU A 65 16.58 33.48 -9.08
CA GLU A 65 16.86 34.85 -9.47
C GLU A 65 16.70 35.03 -10.99
N ALA A 66 15.95 36.07 -11.34
CA ALA A 66 15.58 36.46 -12.68
C ALA A 66 16.81 36.66 -13.59
N ALA A 67 16.93 35.83 -14.61
CA ALA A 67 17.76 36.10 -15.78
C ALA A 67 16.86 36.59 -16.93
N ALA A 68 16.93 37.90 -17.16
CA ALA A 68 16.68 38.63 -18.40
C ALA A 68 15.42 38.30 -19.21
N GLU A 69 14.45 39.21 -19.13
CA GLU A 69 13.40 39.41 -20.13
C GLU A 69 14.00 39.65 -21.53
N ASP A 70 13.68 38.80 -22.49
CA ASP A 70 13.58 39.19 -23.90
C ASP A 70 12.08 39.28 -24.25
N GLN A 71 11.62 40.51 -24.44
CA GLN A 71 10.27 40.85 -24.85
C GLN A 71 10.12 40.57 -26.36
N SER A 72 9.62 39.40 -26.74
CA SER A 72 8.86 39.31 -27.99
C SER A 72 7.84 38.17 -28.01
N SER A 73 6.58 38.55 -28.24
CA SER A 73 5.49 37.74 -28.83
C SER A 73 5.04 36.46 -28.08
N GLY A 74 4.04 36.62 -27.21
CA GLY A 74 3.23 35.48 -26.77
C GLY A 74 2.24 34.98 -27.84
N PRO A 75 1.82 33.70 -27.78
CA PRO A 75 0.51 33.31 -28.24
C PRO A 75 -0.33 32.67 -27.12
N ARG A 76 -1.48 33.31 -26.89
CA ARG A 76 -2.80 32.77 -26.51
C ARG A 76 -2.86 31.26 -26.24
N TYR A 77 -3.26 30.90 -25.02
CA TYR A 77 -3.75 29.56 -24.69
C TYR A 77 -5.04 29.26 -25.48
N THR A 78 -5.01 28.24 -26.32
CA THR A 78 -6.19 27.52 -26.80
C THR A 78 -6.15 26.12 -26.23
N GLU A 79 -7.22 25.69 -25.56
CA GLU A 79 -7.39 24.30 -25.11
C GLU A 79 -7.29 23.34 -26.32
N PRO A 80 -6.53 22.23 -26.24
CA PRO A 80 -6.55 21.22 -27.28
C PRO A 80 -7.65 20.19 -27.00
N THR A 81 -8.75 20.33 -27.73
CA THR A 81 -9.62 19.20 -28.08
C THR A 81 -8.90 18.30 -29.08
N GLY A 82 -8.73 17.02 -28.73
CA GLY A 82 -8.20 16.00 -29.65
C GLY A 82 -7.09 15.13 -29.05
N ARG A 83 -7.46 14.05 -28.34
CA ARG A 83 -6.52 12.96 -28.00
C ARG A 83 -6.53 11.93 -29.12
N THR A 84 -5.41 11.75 -29.81
CA THR A 84 -5.17 10.57 -30.65
C THR A 84 -4.48 9.46 -29.83
N PRO A 85 -4.88 8.17 -29.97
CA PRO A 85 -4.19 7.06 -29.31
C PRO A 85 -2.83 6.80 -29.97
N GLY A 86 -1.73 7.13 -29.29
CA GLY A 86 -0.36 6.86 -29.80
C GLY A 86 0.77 7.50 -28.98
N ASP A 87 0.50 8.58 -28.26
CA ASP A 87 1.52 9.40 -27.58
C ASP A 87 2.19 8.77 -26.35
N TRP A 88 1.82 7.55 -25.94
CA TRP A 88 2.44 6.93 -24.77
C TRP A 88 3.89 6.52 -25.04
N VAL A 89 4.25 6.19 -26.28
CA VAL A 89 5.62 5.78 -26.66
C VAL A 89 6.58 6.97 -26.68
N ALA A 90 6.12 8.13 -27.15
CA ALA A 90 6.92 9.36 -27.15
C ALA A 90 7.18 9.85 -25.72
N ARG A 91 6.17 9.77 -24.84
CA ARG A 91 6.32 10.08 -23.40
C ARG A 91 7.23 9.08 -22.68
N ALA A 92 7.15 7.79 -23.01
CA ALA A 92 8.02 6.76 -22.43
C ALA A 92 9.48 6.96 -22.85
N ARG A 93 9.75 7.33 -24.11
CA ARG A 93 11.10 7.66 -24.59
C ARG A 93 11.66 8.94 -23.96
N ALA A 94 10.83 9.97 -23.78
CA ALA A 94 11.25 11.19 -23.09
C ALA A 94 11.59 10.92 -21.61
N LYS A 95 10.84 10.04 -20.93
CA LYS A 95 11.15 9.62 -19.57
C LYS A 95 12.43 8.78 -19.48
N ALA A 96 12.65 7.86 -20.42
CA ALA A 96 13.88 7.08 -20.49
C ALA A 96 15.13 7.93 -20.80
N ALA A 97 14.97 9.02 -21.55
CA ALA A 97 16.06 9.98 -21.81
C ALA A 97 16.38 10.87 -20.59
N ALA A 98 15.38 11.15 -19.74
CA ALA A 98 15.55 11.94 -18.52
C ALA A 98 16.19 11.15 -17.36
N ASP A 99 15.96 9.83 -17.31
CA ASP A 99 16.41 8.99 -16.19
C ASP A 99 17.90 8.55 -16.29
N GLY A 100 18.60 8.81 -17.41
CA GLY A 100 20.03 8.49 -17.61
C GLY A 100 20.36 6.98 -17.53
N PRO A 101 21.57 6.54 -17.92
CA PRO A 101 21.95 5.14 -17.72
C PRO A 101 22.23 4.87 -16.24
N TRP A 102 21.72 3.75 -15.73
CA TRP A 102 22.00 3.22 -14.40
C TRP A 102 23.53 3.15 -14.16
N GLN A 103 24.05 4.06 -13.32
CA GLN A 103 25.40 3.91 -12.76
C GLN A 103 25.32 2.97 -11.57
N ASP A 104 26.04 1.85 -11.70
CA ASP A 104 26.15 0.80 -10.71
C ASP A 104 27.03 1.28 -9.55
N GLN A 105 26.41 1.78 -8.48
CA GLN A 105 27.11 2.15 -7.24
C GLN A 105 27.31 0.90 -6.37
N THR A 106 28.18 0.00 -6.82
CA THR A 106 28.57 -1.23 -6.10
C THR A 106 29.98 -1.18 -5.50
N GLN A 107 30.50 0.01 -5.18
CA GLN A 107 31.74 0.13 -4.42
C GLN A 107 31.63 1.19 -3.33
N GLY A 108 31.59 0.75 -2.06
CA GLY A 108 31.84 1.64 -0.93
C GLY A 108 31.03 1.37 0.34
N THR A 109 31.00 0.14 0.89
CA THR A 109 30.78 -0.05 2.34
C THR A 109 31.40 -1.37 2.81
N ALA A 110 32.74 -1.42 2.77
CA ALA A 110 33.51 -2.37 3.57
C ALA A 110 34.48 -1.58 4.44
N GLN A 111 34.00 -1.04 5.57
CA GLN A 111 34.77 -0.93 6.82
C GLN A 111 33.96 -0.28 7.95
N THR A 112 33.72 -1.07 9.00
CA THR A 112 33.79 -0.73 10.45
C THR A 112 33.21 0.62 10.92
N ARG A 113 32.34 0.67 11.94
CA ARG A 113 32.66 0.20 13.30
C ARG A 113 31.40 0.17 14.18
N ALA A 114 31.40 -0.78 15.10
CA ALA A 114 30.50 -0.87 16.23
C ALA A 114 30.46 0.42 17.08
N ALA A 115 29.27 0.80 17.53
CA ALA A 115 29.04 1.59 18.73
C ALA A 115 27.61 1.35 19.24
N THR A 116 27.52 0.51 20.27
CA THR A 116 26.65 0.63 21.46
C THR A 116 25.45 1.59 21.43
N GLY A 117 24.27 1.05 21.78
CA GLY A 117 23.37 1.71 22.72
C GLY A 117 22.00 2.14 22.20
N GLY A 118 20.95 1.55 22.77
CA GLY A 118 19.66 2.21 22.96
C GLY A 118 18.58 1.90 21.90
N TRP A 119 17.71 0.95 22.21
CA TRP A 119 16.38 0.89 21.61
C TRP A 119 15.52 1.99 22.26
N SER A 120 15.54 3.20 21.70
CA SER A 120 14.59 4.25 22.11
C SER A 120 13.26 4.04 21.39
N SER A 121 12.26 3.58 22.14
CA SER A 121 10.86 3.62 21.75
C SER A 121 10.36 5.07 21.74
N GLY A 122 10.49 5.72 20.59
CA GLY A 122 9.92 7.05 20.32
C GLY A 122 8.65 6.93 19.48
N ALA A 123 7.50 7.15 20.11
CA ALA A 123 6.24 7.40 19.41
C ALA A 123 6.37 8.70 18.61
N GLY A 124 6.11 8.62 17.30
CA GLY A 124 6.14 9.76 16.37
C GLY A 124 7.30 9.68 15.37
N SER A 125 7.10 8.99 14.26
CA SER A 125 7.93 9.20 13.07
C SER A 125 7.04 9.54 11.88
N SER A 126 7.04 10.81 11.52
CA SER A 126 6.77 11.27 10.17
C SER A 126 7.51 10.37 9.17
N ALA A 127 6.79 10.03 8.10
CA ALA A 127 7.21 9.15 7.02
C ALA A 127 8.65 9.40 6.56
N ARG A 128 9.57 8.56 7.03
CA ARG A 128 10.88 8.43 6.39
C ARG A 128 10.67 7.51 5.17
N LEU A 129 11.38 7.74 4.07
CA LEU A 129 11.47 6.79 2.95
C LEU A 129 12.55 5.76 3.32
N GLY A 130 12.35 4.50 2.95
CA GLY A 130 13.37 3.46 3.12
C GLY A 130 14.60 3.76 2.27
N PRO A 131 15.75 3.11 2.54
CA PRO A 131 16.97 3.25 1.72
C PRO A 131 16.79 2.91 0.24
N ASP A 132 15.68 2.27 -0.09
CA ASP A 132 15.25 1.83 -1.42
C ASP A 132 14.25 2.79 -2.10
N GLY A 133 13.96 3.96 -1.51
CA GLY A 133 13.07 4.98 -2.07
C GLY A 133 11.57 4.66 -1.96
N LEU A 134 11.20 3.62 -1.21
CA LEU A 134 9.80 3.28 -0.91
C LEU A 134 9.35 3.92 0.43
N TYR A 135 8.04 4.06 0.64
CA TYR A 135 7.51 4.50 1.94
C TYR A 135 7.91 3.53 3.07
N ILE A 136 8.28 3.99 4.26
CA ILE A 136 8.57 3.15 5.47
C ILE A 136 7.31 2.42 6.01
N GLY A 137 6.26 2.26 5.21
CA GLY A 137 5.11 1.43 5.56
C GLY A 137 5.45 -0.06 5.60
N ALA A 138 6.39 -0.54 4.78
CA ALA A 138 6.83 -1.93 4.84
C ALA A 138 8.29 -2.10 4.37
N PRO A 139 9.26 -2.28 5.28
CA PRO A 139 10.64 -2.54 4.90
C PRO A 139 10.77 -3.85 4.11
N SER A 140 11.87 -3.98 3.36
CA SER A 140 12.29 -5.28 2.85
C SER A 140 12.56 -6.22 4.03
N ARG A 141 12.17 -7.49 3.89
CA ARG A 141 12.27 -8.48 4.97
C ARG A 141 12.93 -9.75 4.49
N GLY A 142 13.68 -10.37 5.39
CA GLY A 142 14.17 -11.74 5.21
C GLY A 142 13.02 -12.76 5.27
N PRO A 143 13.25 -14.01 4.84
CA PRO A 143 12.22 -15.04 4.78
C PRO A 143 11.53 -15.29 6.14
N ILE A 144 12.32 -15.48 7.19
CA ILE A 144 11.82 -15.80 8.54
C ILE A 144 11.04 -14.61 9.10
N GLU A 145 11.57 -13.40 8.95
CA GLU A 145 10.92 -12.18 9.44
C GLU A 145 9.57 -11.95 8.75
N ALA A 146 9.49 -12.19 7.44
CA ALA A 146 8.24 -12.08 6.69
C ALA A 146 7.16 -13.04 7.25
N ILE A 147 7.53 -14.28 7.54
CA ILE A 147 6.61 -15.27 8.12
C ILE A 147 6.11 -14.82 9.50
N LEU A 148 7.02 -14.44 10.39
CA LEU A 148 6.68 -13.98 11.73
C LEU A 148 5.79 -12.74 11.71
N VAL A 149 6.06 -11.78 10.82
CA VAL A 149 5.22 -10.59 10.66
C VAL A 149 3.83 -10.96 10.15
N CYS A 150 3.71 -11.84 9.16
CA CYS A 150 2.41 -12.27 8.65
C CYS A 150 1.58 -13.00 9.71
N LEU A 151 2.21 -13.88 10.49
CA LEU A 151 1.55 -14.59 11.59
C LEU A 151 1.23 -13.68 12.77
N SER A 152 2.04 -12.66 13.08
CA SER A 152 1.71 -11.68 14.13
C SER A 152 0.57 -10.74 13.74
N LYS A 153 0.41 -10.46 12.44
CA LYS A 153 -0.61 -9.58 11.86
C LYS A 153 -1.74 -10.35 11.18
N PHE A 154 -1.99 -11.60 11.59
CA PHE A 154 -2.90 -12.52 10.91
C PHE A 154 -4.37 -12.08 10.85
N VAL A 155 -4.80 -11.19 11.76
CA VAL A 155 -6.13 -10.56 11.78
C VAL A 155 -6.10 -9.05 11.53
N SER A 156 -4.94 -8.52 11.10
CA SER A 156 -4.79 -7.11 10.77
C SER A 156 -4.91 -6.90 9.27
N PHE A 157 -6.04 -6.32 8.86
CA PHE A 157 -6.35 -5.99 7.47
C PHE A 157 -5.96 -4.56 7.09
N SER A 158 -5.44 -3.78 8.04
CA SER A 158 -5.05 -2.38 7.83
C SER A 158 -3.53 -2.25 7.64
N GLY A 159 -3.11 -1.16 7.00
CA GLY A 159 -1.71 -0.90 6.68
C GLY A 159 -1.24 -1.63 5.43
N ARG A 160 0.09 -1.67 5.27
CA ARG A 160 0.77 -2.07 4.03
C ARG A 160 1.66 -3.29 4.26
N ALA A 161 1.85 -4.08 3.21
CA ALA A 161 2.79 -5.20 3.18
C ALA A 161 3.73 -5.04 1.99
N SER A 162 5.03 -5.22 2.24
CA SER A 162 6.04 -5.12 1.17
C SER A 162 5.99 -6.34 0.27
N ARG A 163 6.60 -6.22 -0.92
CA ARG A 163 6.75 -7.35 -1.86
C ARG A 163 7.45 -8.53 -1.21
N SER A 164 8.54 -8.30 -0.47
CA SER A 164 9.27 -9.36 0.22
C SER A 164 8.43 -9.97 1.35
N GLU A 165 7.66 -9.17 2.10
CA GLU A 165 6.77 -9.70 3.14
C GLU A 165 5.74 -10.66 2.54
N TYR A 166 5.09 -10.25 1.44
CA TYR A 166 4.10 -11.06 0.74
C TYR A 166 4.72 -12.32 0.11
N TRP A 167 5.74 -12.18 -0.72
CA TRP A 167 6.27 -13.29 -1.51
C TRP A 167 7.01 -14.33 -0.66
N TRP A 168 7.74 -13.94 0.37
CA TRP A 168 8.34 -14.93 1.27
C TRP A 168 7.30 -15.73 2.04
N PHE A 169 6.20 -15.10 2.44
CA PHE A 169 5.08 -15.81 3.06
C PHE A 169 4.41 -16.77 2.08
N MET A 170 4.17 -16.36 0.83
CA MET A 170 3.63 -17.23 -0.21
C MET A 170 4.53 -18.44 -0.48
N VAL A 171 5.84 -18.22 -0.54
CA VAL A 171 6.82 -19.31 -0.70
C VAL A 171 6.76 -20.27 0.49
N ALA A 172 6.71 -19.77 1.72
CA ALA A 172 6.60 -20.61 2.92
C ALA A 172 5.31 -21.45 2.91
N CYS A 173 4.17 -20.84 2.57
CA CYS A 173 2.91 -21.54 2.40
C CYS A 173 2.98 -22.61 1.30
N GLY A 174 3.61 -22.30 0.17
CA GLY A 174 3.80 -23.22 -0.95
C GLY A 174 4.70 -24.40 -0.61
N LEU A 175 5.79 -24.15 0.14
CA LEU A 175 6.75 -25.18 0.56
C LEU A 175 6.10 -26.23 1.48
N PHE A 176 5.06 -25.84 2.22
CA PHE A 176 4.23 -26.77 2.98
C PHE A 176 3.14 -27.42 2.11
N ASN A 177 2.36 -26.62 1.38
CA ASN A 177 1.15 -27.10 0.70
C ASN A 177 1.46 -28.02 -0.49
N VAL A 178 2.54 -27.79 -1.23
CA VAL A 178 2.89 -28.60 -2.40
C VAL A 178 3.23 -30.04 -2.01
N PRO A 179 4.16 -30.32 -1.08
CA PRO A 179 4.39 -31.68 -0.60
C PRO A 179 3.14 -32.32 -0.02
N MET A 180 2.37 -31.60 0.81
CA MET A 180 1.13 -32.14 1.39
C MET A 180 0.12 -32.55 0.33
N SER A 181 -0.02 -31.77 -0.75
CA SER A 181 -0.92 -32.10 -1.86
C SER A 181 -0.44 -33.33 -2.64
N LEU A 182 0.88 -33.48 -2.86
CA LEU A 182 1.46 -34.66 -3.51
C LEU A 182 1.23 -35.93 -2.67
N PHE A 183 1.49 -35.88 -1.37
CA PHE A 183 1.26 -37.01 -0.47
C PHE A 183 -0.23 -37.32 -0.28
N ALA A 184 -1.10 -36.31 -0.29
CA ALA A 184 -2.54 -36.51 -0.27
C ALA A 184 -3.02 -37.29 -1.50
N GLY A 185 -2.40 -37.09 -2.66
CA GLY A 185 -2.65 -37.85 -3.89
C GLY A 185 -2.34 -39.35 -3.78
N LEU A 186 -1.56 -39.77 -2.78
CA LEU A 186 -1.32 -41.19 -2.47
C LEU A 186 -2.44 -41.83 -1.63
N GLY A 187 -3.49 -41.08 -1.29
CA GLY A 187 -4.66 -41.59 -0.58
C GLY A 187 -4.48 -41.80 0.92
N LEU A 188 -3.46 -41.18 1.54
CA LEU A 188 -3.21 -41.27 2.98
C LEU A 188 -4.15 -40.34 3.77
N PRO A 189 -5.12 -40.86 4.56
CA PRO A 189 -6.13 -40.02 5.19
C PRO A 189 -5.57 -38.99 6.19
N SER A 190 -4.55 -39.40 6.95
CA SER A 190 -3.88 -38.52 7.94
C SER A 190 -3.24 -37.29 7.27
N VAL A 191 -2.65 -37.46 6.08
CA VAL A 191 -2.05 -36.36 5.32
C VAL A 191 -3.12 -35.37 4.86
N ILE A 192 -4.26 -35.87 4.36
CA ILE A 192 -5.39 -35.03 3.93
C ILE A 192 -5.90 -34.20 5.13
N THR A 193 -6.12 -34.85 6.28
CA THR A 193 -6.62 -34.17 7.47
C THR A 193 -5.62 -33.14 8.00
N ILE A 194 -4.35 -33.50 8.16
CA ILE A 194 -3.31 -32.58 8.67
C ILE A 194 -3.12 -31.40 7.72
N GLY A 195 -3.07 -31.66 6.41
CA GLY A 195 -2.94 -30.63 5.38
C GLY A 195 -4.13 -29.67 5.40
N GLY A 196 -5.35 -30.20 5.49
CA GLY A 196 -6.56 -29.39 5.58
C GLY A 196 -6.60 -28.49 6.82
N LEU A 197 -6.25 -29.03 7.99
CA LEU A 197 -6.20 -28.25 9.24
C LEU A 197 -5.16 -27.14 9.18
N PHE A 198 -3.97 -27.44 8.67
CA PHE A 198 -2.92 -26.43 8.51
C PHE A 198 -3.35 -25.33 7.54
N SER A 199 -3.93 -25.70 6.39
CA SER A 199 -4.43 -24.73 5.42
C SER A 199 -5.51 -23.83 6.02
N LEU A 200 -6.41 -24.38 6.85
CA LEU A 200 -7.44 -23.62 7.54
C LEU A 200 -6.85 -22.56 8.48
N VAL A 201 -5.82 -22.92 9.26
CA VAL A 201 -5.10 -21.98 10.14
C VAL A 201 -4.47 -20.84 9.33
N LEU A 202 -3.94 -21.14 8.15
CA LEU A 202 -3.29 -20.15 7.30
C LEU A 202 -4.25 -19.30 6.45
N VAL A 203 -5.54 -19.63 6.36
CA VAL A 203 -6.50 -18.83 5.57
C VAL A 203 -6.49 -17.36 6.00
N LEU A 204 -6.62 -17.09 7.30
CA LEU A 204 -6.66 -15.72 7.82
C LEU A 204 -5.37 -14.93 7.54
N PRO A 205 -4.16 -15.40 7.90
CA PRO A 205 -2.95 -14.64 7.60
C PRO A 205 -2.71 -14.46 6.08
N MET A 206 -3.09 -15.43 5.24
CA MET A 206 -3.03 -15.32 3.78
C MET A 206 -3.91 -14.20 3.26
N ILE A 207 -5.17 -14.12 3.72
CA ILE A 207 -6.07 -13.04 3.35
C ILE A 207 -5.53 -11.70 3.88
N ALA A 208 -5.12 -11.63 5.14
CA ALA A 208 -4.64 -10.42 5.78
C ALA A 208 -3.43 -9.82 5.05
N VAL A 209 -2.41 -10.61 4.73
CA VAL A 209 -1.23 -10.12 3.99
C VAL A 209 -1.59 -9.72 2.55
N THR A 210 -2.50 -10.44 1.89
CA THR A 210 -2.94 -10.11 0.52
C THR A 210 -3.69 -8.77 0.49
N VAL A 211 -4.57 -8.53 1.45
CA VAL A 211 -5.26 -7.24 1.61
C VAL A 211 -4.27 -6.11 1.85
N ARG A 212 -3.34 -6.27 2.81
CA ARG A 212 -2.28 -5.27 3.08
C ARG A 212 -1.37 -5.04 1.87
N ARG A 213 -1.17 -6.06 1.04
CA ARG A 213 -0.39 -5.94 -0.20
C ARG A 213 -1.14 -5.18 -1.29
N LEU A 214 -2.44 -5.37 -1.41
CA LEU A 214 -3.30 -4.57 -2.28
C LEU A 214 -3.36 -3.11 -1.80
N HIS A 215 -3.43 -2.89 -0.49
CA HIS A 215 -3.34 -1.56 0.11
C HIS A 215 -2.01 -0.87 -0.21
N ASP A 216 -0.90 -1.62 -0.29
CA ASP A 216 0.41 -1.08 -0.67
C ASP A 216 0.44 -0.50 -2.09
N ILE A 217 -0.46 -0.92 -2.98
CA ILE A 217 -0.61 -0.40 -4.35
C ILE A 217 -1.87 0.50 -4.51
N ASP A 218 -2.40 1.02 -3.41
CA ASP A 218 -3.62 1.85 -3.35
C ASP A 218 -4.88 1.18 -3.95
N ARG A 219 -4.96 -0.16 -3.86
CA ARG A 219 -6.14 -0.94 -4.27
C ARG A 219 -6.90 -1.44 -3.04
N SER A 220 -8.22 -1.59 -3.17
CA SER A 220 -9.08 -2.06 -2.07
C SER A 220 -8.86 -3.54 -1.72
N GLY A 221 -9.05 -3.93 -0.47
CA GLY A 221 -9.04 -5.34 -0.07
C GLY A 221 -10.14 -6.20 -0.74
N TRP A 222 -11.20 -5.57 -1.28
CA TRP A 222 -12.32 -6.25 -1.96
C TRP A 222 -11.91 -7.06 -3.19
N TRP A 223 -10.74 -6.79 -3.78
CA TRP A 223 -10.19 -7.63 -4.83
C TRP A 223 -9.92 -9.07 -4.37
N VAL A 224 -9.62 -9.29 -3.07
CA VAL A 224 -9.53 -10.64 -2.51
C VAL A 224 -10.90 -11.31 -2.50
N ALA A 225 -11.95 -10.59 -2.11
CA ALA A 225 -13.32 -11.11 -2.15
C ALA A 225 -13.75 -11.48 -3.58
N GLY A 226 -13.34 -10.68 -4.58
CA GLY A 226 -13.53 -11.02 -6.00
C GLY A 226 -12.86 -12.35 -6.37
N SER A 227 -11.65 -12.63 -5.87
CA SER A 227 -10.96 -13.91 -6.07
C SER A 227 -11.77 -15.09 -5.54
N PHE A 228 -12.34 -14.96 -4.34
CA PHE A 228 -13.22 -15.98 -3.75
C PHE A 228 -14.51 -16.15 -4.55
N LEU A 229 -15.15 -15.04 -4.93
CA LEU A 229 -16.39 -15.06 -5.70
C LEU A 229 -16.19 -15.76 -7.05
N THR A 230 -15.16 -15.39 -7.81
CA THR A 230 -14.85 -16.03 -9.08
C THR A 230 -14.58 -17.52 -8.90
N THR A 231 -13.84 -17.92 -7.86
CA THR A 231 -13.57 -19.34 -7.58
C THR A 231 -14.86 -20.13 -7.29
N VAL A 232 -15.76 -19.57 -6.47
CA VAL A 232 -17.03 -20.20 -6.10
C VAL A 232 -17.95 -20.33 -7.32
N LEU A 233 -18.12 -19.25 -8.09
CA LEU A 233 -18.97 -19.24 -9.29
C LEU A 233 -18.47 -20.24 -10.33
N SER A 234 -17.15 -20.30 -10.55
CA SER A 234 -16.54 -21.27 -11.45
C SER A 234 -16.72 -22.71 -10.98
N GLY A 235 -16.70 -22.96 -9.67
CA GLY A 235 -17.03 -24.27 -9.10
C GLY A 235 -18.47 -24.69 -9.37
N PHE A 236 -19.45 -23.81 -9.11
CA PHE A 236 -20.86 -24.09 -9.40
C PHE A 236 -21.12 -24.29 -10.89
N ALA A 237 -20.54 -23.44 -11.74
CA ALA A 237 -20.62 -23.58 -13.19
C ALA A 237 -20.00 -24.90 -13.67
N SER A 238 -18.92 -25.36 -13.03
CA SER A 238 -18.26 -26.63 -13.34
C SER A 238 -19.11 -27.84 -12.95
N VAL A 239 -19.82 -27.79 -11.82
CA VAL A 239 -20.73 -28.88 -11.42
C VAL A 239 -21.95 -28.94 -12.34
N SER A 240 -22.57 -27.80 -12.65
CA SER A 240 -23.72 -27.77 -13.57
C SER A 240 -23.34 -28.23 -14.98
N ALA A 241 -22.16 -27.83 -15.45
CA ALA A 241 -21.52 -28.27 -16.67
C ALA A 241 -21.40 -29.80 -16.75
N ILE A 242 -20.87 -30.42 -15.71
CA ILE A 242 -20.68 -31.88 -15.63
C ILE A 242 -22.04 -32.61 -15.68
N ILE A 243 -23.03 -32.15 -14.90
CA ILE A 243 -24.37 -32.76 -14.88
C ILE A 243 -25.02 -32.66 -16.26
N ALA A 244 -24.96 -31.49 -16.91
CA ALA A 244 -25.51 -31.28 -18.23
C ALA A 244 -24.85 -32.18 -19.29
N ALA A 245 -23.52 -32.29 -19.26
CA ALA A 245 -22.76 -33.12 -20.21
C ALA A 245 -23.09 -34.61 -20.08
N MET A 246 -23.28 -35.12 -18.85
CA MET A 246 -23.71 -36.51 -18.64
C MET A 246 -25.13 -36.79 -19.14
N SER A 247 -25.97 -35.76 -19.26
CA SER A 247 -27.36 -35.89 -19.72
C SER A 247 -27.55 -35.68 -21.22
N SER A 248 -26.57 -35.13 -21.94
CA SER A 248 -26.75 -34.63 -23.30
C SER A 248 -26.30 -35.57 -24.42
N THR A 249 -25.39 -36.51 -24.16
CA THR A 249 -24.91 -37.45 -25.18
C THR A 249 -24.51 -38.79 -24.57
N SER A 250 -24.81 -39.88 -25.27
CA SER A 250 -24.34 -41.22 -24.92
C SER A 250 -22.94 -41.52 -25.46
N ASP A 251 -22.42 -40.68 -26.36
CA ASP A 251 -21.08 -40.81 -26.93
C ASP A 251 -20.04 -40.20 -25.96
N PRO A 252 -19.15 -41.02 -25.36
CA PRO A 252 -18.17 -40.54 -24.40
C PRO A 252 -17.17 -39.54 -24.97
N GLU A 253 -16.85 -39.63 -26.28
CA GLU A 253 -15.87 -38.74 -26.90
C GLU A 253 -16.43 -37.32 -27.04
N GLN A 254 -17.67 -37.20 -27.50
CA GLN A 254 -18.36 -35.93 -27.62
C GLN A 254 -18.64 -35.30 -26.24
N ALA A 255 -19.02 -36.10 -25.23
CA ALA A 255 -19.19 -35.64 -23.86
C ALA A 255 -17.89 -35.05 -23.31
N LEU A 256 -16.77 -35.76 -23.50
CA LEU A 256 -15.46 -35.32 -23.05
C LEU A 256 -14.99 -34.04 -23.77
N ALA A 257 -15.21 -33.93 -25.08
CA ALA A 257 -14.85 -32.74 -25.85
C ALA A 257 -15.64 -31.51 -25.39
N ALA A 258 -16.96 -31.65 -25.19
CA ALA A 258 -17.81 -30.58 -24.68
C ALA A 258 -17.39 -30.13 -23.27
N MET A 259 -17.10 -31.08 -22.38
CA MET A 259 -16.65 -30.80 -21.02
C MET A 259 -15.31 -30.05 -21.01
N LYS A 260 -14.34 -30.47 -21.82
CA LYS A 260 -13.04 -29.77 -21.97
C LYS A 260 -13.22 -28.34 -22.47
N ALA A 261 -14.04 -28.12 -23.49
CA ALA A 261 -14.30 -26.79 -24.03
C ALA A 261 -14.92 -25.87 -22.97
N MET A 262 -15.89 -26.37 -22.21
CA MET A 262 -16.55 -25.61 -21.15
C MET A 262 -15.61 -25.29 -19.98
N PHE A 263 -14.80 -26.24 -19.53
CA PHE A 263 -13.79 -25.97 -18.51
C PHE A 263 -12.74 -24.97 -18.97
N LEU A 264 -12.32 -25.03 -20.23
CA LEU A 264 -11.38 -24.06 -20.78
C LEU A 264 -11.94 -22.64 -20.73
N VAL A 265 -13.23 -22.45 -20.99
CA VAL A 265 -13.89 -21.14 -20.87
C VAL A 265 -14.00 -20.70 -19.41
N ILE A 266 -14.55 -21.56 -18.53
CA ILE A 266 -14.78 -21.27 -17.11
C ILE A 266 -13.46 -20.93 -16.40
N TYR A 267 -12.46 -21.80 -16.54
CA TYR A 267 -11.15 -21.60 -15.92
C TYR A 267 -10.27 -20.62 -16.69
N GLY A 268 -10.56 -20.37 -17.98
CA GLY A 268 -9.92 -19.31 -18.74
C GLY A 268 -10.26 -17.93 -18.18
N ILE A 269 -11.54 -17.63 -17.96
CA ILE A 269 -11.99 -16.37 -17.35
C ILE A 269 -11.43 -16.23 -15.92
N THR A 270 -11.55 -17.31 -15.13
CA THR A 270 -10.97 -17.36 -13.77
C THR A 270 -9.46 -17.12 -13.79
N GLY A 271 -8.76 -17.73 -14.74
CA GLY A 271 -7.32 -17.61 -14.94
C GLY A 271 -6.90 -16.19 -15.32
N LEU A 272 -7.66 -15.52 -16.20
CA LEU A 272 -7.42 -14.11 -16.55
C LEU A 272 -7.53 -13.20 -15.33
N TYR A 273 -8.52 -13.42 -14.45
CA TYR A 273 -8.62 -12.72 -13.17
C TYR A 273 -7.43 -13.03 -12.26
N GLY A 274 -7.00 -14.31 -12.21
CA GLY A 274 -5.80 -14.72 -11.49
C GLY A 274 -4.53 -14.03 -11.98
N VAL A 275 -4.37 -13.88 -13.30
CA VAL A 275 -3.26 -13.13 -13.92
C VAL A 275 -3.32 -11.66 -13.53
N LEU A 276 -4.50 -11.04 -13.57
CA LEU A 276 -4.69 -9.66 -13.10
C LEU A 276 -4.27 -9.50 -11.63
N MET A 277 -4.73 -10.40 -10.75
CA MET A 277 -4.33 -10.43 -9.34
C MET A 277 -2.82 -10.62 -9.20
N PHE A 278 -2.22 -11.55 -9.94
CA PHE A 278 -0.79 -11.78 -9.90
C PHE A 278 0.01 -10.53 -10.29
N VAL A 279 -0.40 -9.84 -11.35
CA VAL A 279 0.22 -8.57 -11.77
C VAL A 279 0.12 -7.52 -10.65
N PHE A 280 -1.04 -7.37 -10.01
CA PHE A 280 -1.21 -6.47 -8.88
C PHE A 280 -0.27 -6.83 -7.73
N LEU A 281 -0.18 -8.11 -7.36
CA LEU A 281 0.62 -8.58 -6.23
C LEU A 281 2.14 -8.51 -6.52
N CYS A 282 2.55 -8.51 -7.79
CA CYS A 282 3.92 -8.24 -8.23
C CYS A 282 4.27 -6.74 -8.35
N SER A 283 3.28 -5.86 -8.54
CA SER A 283 3.48 -4.44 -8.86
C SER A 283 4.17 -3.66 -7.75
N ARG A 284 4.98 -2.64 -8.06
CA ARG A 284 5.61 -1.83 -7.00
C ARG A 284 4.56 -1.11 -6.17
N GLY A 285 4.79 -1.01 -4.85
CA GLY A 285 3.96 -0.21 -3.95
C GLY A 285 3.97 1.27 -4.34
N THR A 286 2.93 2.00 -3.97
CA THR A 286 2.86 3.45 -4.22
C THR A 286 3.91 4.18 -3.38
N PRO A 287 4.74 5.06 -3.97
CA PRO A 287 5.58 5.95 -3.19
C PRO A 287 4.67 6.97 -2.51
N GLY A 288 5.06 7.47 -1.33
CA GLY A 288 4.22 8.40 -0.61
C GLY A 288 3.17 7.72 0.30
N PRO A 289 2.45 8.56 1.07
CA PRO A 289 1.32 8.09 1.85
C PRO A 289 0.17 7.79 0.88
N ASN A 290 -0.56 6.71 1.13
CA ASN A 290 -1.76 6.36 0.36
C ASN A 290 -2.99 6.30 1.27
N ARG A 291 -4.17 5.97 0.73
CA ARG A 291 -5.43 5.96 1.51
C ARG A 291 -5.42 4.95 2.67
N PHE A 292 -4.46 4.03 2.69
CA PHE A 292 -4.32 2.93 3.63
C PHE A 292 -3.05 3.03 4.49
N GLY A 293 -2.22 4.06 4.32
CA GLY A 293 -0.96 4.26 5.06
C GLY A 293 0.16 4.92 4.26
#